data_AF-A0A961LC82-F1
#
_entry.id   AF-A0A961LC82-F1
#
_cell.length_a   1.000
_cell.length_b   1.000
_cell.length_c   1.000
_cell.angle_alpha   90.00
_cell.angle_beta   90.00
_cell.angle_gamma   90.00
#
_symmetry.space_group_name_H-M   'P 1'
#
loop_
_entity.id
_entity.type
_entity.pdbx_description
1 polymer ?
#
loop_
_entity_poly.entity_id
_entity_poly.type
_entity_poly.pdbx_seq_one_letter_code
_entity_poly.pdbx_strand_id
1 'polypeptide(L)' 'MKASKFSEAQIAFVLKQAEDGTAVGEVCRKAGISEAT' A
#
# COMPACT_ATOMS: atom_id res chain seq x y z
N MET A 1 -7.67 5.31 -20.91
CA MET A 1 -7.79 5.06 -19.44
C MET A 1 -6.51 5.52 -18.79
N LYS A 2 -6.56 6.36 -17.74
CA LYS A 2 -5.34 6.69 -16.99
C LYS A 2 -4.85 5.41 -16.32
N ALA A 3 -3.57 5.08 -16.49
CA ALA A 3 -2.96 3.96 -15.78
C ALA A 3 -3.16 4.16 -14.27
N SER A 4 -3.38 3.07 -13.55
CA SER A 4 -3.47 3.10 -12.09
C SER A 4 -2.21 3.77 -11.53
N LYS A 5 -2.36 4.59 -10.49
CA LYS A 5 -1.25 5.30 -9.86
C LYS A 5 -0.31 4.36 -9.09
N PHE A 6 -0.73 3.10 -8.91
CA PHE A 6 -0.01 2.04 -8.23
C PHE A 6 0.14 0.83 -9.13
N SER A 7 1.27 0.14 -9.03
CA SER A 7 1.47 -1.15 -9.70
C SER A 7 0.67 -2.26 -9.03
N GLU A 8 0.35 -3.32 -9.78
CA GLU A 8 -0.29 -4.51 -9.21
C GLU A 8 0.54 -5.13 -8.06
N ALA A 9 1.88 -5.08 -8.18
CA ALA A 9 2.78 -5.53 -7.13
C ALA A 9 2.64 -4.70 -5.83
N GLN A 10 2.48 -3.37 -5.93
CA GLN A 10 2.22 -2.52 -4.76
C GLN A 10 0.87 -2.83 -4.12
N ILE A 11 -0.17 -3.10 -4.93
CA ILE A 11 -1.50 -3.45 -4.43
C ILE A 11 -1.46 -4.79 -3.68
N ALA A 12 -0.84 -5.82 -4.27
CA ALA A 12 -0.71 -7.13 -3.63
C ALA A 12 0.10 -7.07 -2.32
N PHE A 13 1.15 -6.25 -2.28
CA PHE A 13 1.96 -6.04 -1.07
C PHE A 13 1.14 -5.42 0.07
N VAL A 14 0.37 -4.37 -0.23
CA VAL A 14 -0.47 -3.68 0.77
C VAL A 14 -1.55 -4.61 1.32
N LEU A 15 -2.21 -5.38 0.45
CA LEU A 15 -3.23 -6.35 0.86
C LEU A 15 -2.64 -7.40 1.81
N LYS A 16 -1.49 -8.01 1.45
CA LYS A 16 -0.84 -9.01 2.30
C LYS A 16 -0.43 -8.44 3.67
N GLN A 17 0.13 -7.24 3.70
CA GLN A 17 0.51 -6.60 4.96
C GLN A 17 -0.70 -6.29 5.85
N ALA A 18 -1.84 -5.94 5.26
CA ALA A 18 -3.09 -5.71 5.98
C ALA A 18 -3.67 -7.02 6.55
N GLU A 19 -3.63 -8.11 5.79
CA GLU A 19 -4.01 -9.46 6.26
C GLU A 19 -3.12 -9.95 7.40
N ASP A 20 -1.81 -9.69 7.31
CA ASP A 20 -0.83 -10.01 8.36
C ASP A 20 -0.97 -9.10 9.61
N GLY A 21 -1.93 -8.16 9.63
CA GLY A 21 -2.22 -7.29 10.76
C GLY A 21 -1.22 -6.15 10.97
N THR A 22 -0.45 -5.78 9.94
CA THR A 22 0.51 -4.68 10.02
C THR A 22 -0.22 -3.34 10.17
N ALA A 23 0.26 -2.47 11.06
CA ALA A 23 -0.28 -1.14 11.23
C ALA A 23 -0.24 -0.33 9.92
N VAL A 24 -1.35 0.35 9.59
CA VAL A 24 -1.52 1.07 8.32
C VAL A 24 -0.37 2.03 8.03
N GLY A 25 0.13 2.77 9.03
CA GLY A 25 1.25 3.69 8.81
C GLY A 25 2.58 3.01 8.49
N GLU A 26 2.80 1.78 8.94
CA GLU A 26 3.95 0.98 8.50
C GLU A 26 3.75 0.47 7.07
N VAL A 27 2.54 0.06 6.71
CA VAL A 27 2.20 -0.35 5.34
C VAL A 27 2.39 0.80 4.36
N CYS A 28 1.86 1.99 4.67
CA CYS A 28 2.01 3.21 3.87
C CYS A 28 3.48 3.59 3.70
N ARG A 29 4.28 3.58 4.79
CA ARG A 29 5.71 3.85 4.71
C ARG A 29 6.46 2.86 3.82
N LYS A 30 6.21 1.55 3.96
CA LYS A 30 6.87 0.51 3.14
C LYS A 30 6.44 0.56 1.68
N ALA A 31 5.19 0.92 1.41
CA ALA A 31 4.65 1.02 0.05
C ALA A 31 5.00 2.35 -0.65
N GLY A 32 5.65 3.29 0.04
CA GLY A 32 5.97 4.63 -0.48
C GLY A 32 4.72 5.50 -0.68
N ILE A 33 3.67 5.24 0.09
CA ILE A 33 2.39 5.96 0.04
C ILE A 33 2.44 7.06 1.11
N SER A 34 2.20 8.31 0.71
CA SER A 34 2.00 9.38 1.68
C SER A 34 0.74 9.13 2.48
N GLU A 35 0.86 9.08 3.80
CA GLU A 35 -0.28 8.99 4.70
C GLU A 35 -1.05 10.31 4.64
N ALA A 36 -2.37 10.24 4.44
CA ALA A 36 -3.22 11.42 4.52
C ALA A 36 -3.32 11.84 6.00
N THR A 37 -2.99 13.11 6.28
CA THR A 37 -3.12 13.71 7.62
C THR A 37 -4.58 14.01 7.94
#